data_AF-A0A2E5JH98-F1
#
_entry.id   AF-A0A2E5JH98-F1
#
_cell.length_a   1.000
_cell.length_b   1.000
_cell.length_c   1.000
_cell.angle_alpha   90.00
_cell.angle_beta   90.00
_cell.angle_gamma   90.00
#
_symmetry.space_group_name_H-M   'P 1'
#
loop_
_entity.id
_entity.type
_entity.pdbx_description
1 polymer ?
#
loop_
_entity_poly.entity_id
_entity_poly.type
_entity_poly.pdbx_seq_one_letter_code
_entity_poly.pdbx_strand_id
1 'polypeptide(L)'
;MIFVNLLQQKPLPSPTQKEQPVAVATAAPQVAKKVVAKPAPVKKPAVISVNAKFEFYATRENPSLPEGSYQMQGRFDERDGRLQLGGLAWIKRPANYDMVPLSGFIDSSKEKFEGRIEFQGCKVFTLKRLTDTKGSPIAGRWRGQYDCTQGITGLTLTIE
;
A
#
# COMPACT_ATOMS: atom_id res chain seq x y z
N MET A 1 -54.74 -16.07 -0.20
CA MET A 1 -54.05 -15.31 0.85
C MET A 1 -52.54 -15.50 0.64
N ILE A 2 -51.90 -14.94 -0.40
CA ILE A 2 -51.32 -13.57 -0.54
C ILE A 2 -50.91 -12.96 0.81
N PHE A 3 -49.59 -12.84 1.06
CA PHE A 3 -48.89 -11.55 1.25
C PHE A 3 -47.36 -11.76 1.23
N VAL A 4 -46.75 -11.25 0.17
CA VAL A 4 -45.30 -11.02 -0.01
C VAL A 4 -44.95 -9.74 0.74
N ASN A 5 -43.97 -9.79 1.65
CA ASN A 5 -43.50 -8.61 2.38
C ASN A 5 -42.34 -7.96 1.63
N LEU A 6 -42.61 -6.83 0.98
CA LEU A 6 -41.68 -6.01 0.20
C LEU A 6 -41.30 -4.79 1.05
N LEU A 7 -40.17 -4.82 1.76
CA LEU A 7 -39.64 -3.63 2.45
C LEU A 7 -38.85 -2.77 1.44
N GLN A 8 -39.50 -1.73 0.93
CA GLN A 8 -38.91 -0.69 0.08
C GLN A 8 -38.14 0.32 0.93
N GLN A 9 -36.89 0.61 0.55
CA GLN A 9 -36.05 1.66 1.11
C GLN A 9 -36.47 3.03 0.55
N LYS A 10 -36.68 4.01 1.44
CA LYS A 10 -36.92 5.42 1.09
C LYS A 10 -35.59 6.16 0.88
N PRO A 11 -35.44 6.97 -0.19
CA PRO A 11 -34.27 7.83 -0.36
C PRO A 11 -34.37 9.09 0.53
N LEU A 12 -33.24 9.49 1.13
CA LEU A 12 -33.09 10.76 1.85
C LEU A 12 -32.58 11.86 0.90
N PRO A 13 -33.12 13.09 0.98
CA PRO A 13 -32.73 14.22 0.12
C PRO A 13 -31.52 15.01 0.66
N SER A 14 -30.70 15.54 -0.26
CA SER A 14 -29.61 16.48 -0.02
C SER A 14 -30.10 17.90 0.31
N PRO A 15 -29.39 18.70 1.12
CA PRO A 15 -29.69 20.12 1.28
C PRO A 15 -28.75 21.03 0.46
N THR A 16 -29.34 21.94 -0.32
CA THR A 16 -28.69 23.08 -0.98
C THR A 16 -29.22 24.40 -0.39
N GLN A 17 -28.26 25.24 0.05
CA GLN A 17 -28.20 26.70 0.25
C GLN A 17 -29.46 27.58 0.45
N LYS A 18 -29.35 28.52 1.41
CA LYS A 18 -29.79 29.92 1.28
C LYS A 18 -28.92 30.85 2.15
N GLU A 19 -28.73 32.07 1.67
CA GLU A 19 -27.71 33.07 2.04
C GLU A 19 -28.35 34.40 2.52
N GLN A 20 -27.61 35.15 3.38
CA GLN A 20 -27.64 36.59 3.74
C GLN A 20 -28.74 37.16 4.68
N PRO A 21 -28.51 38.29 5.43
CA PRO A 21 -27.67 39.47 5.08
C PRO A 21 -26.80 40.17 6.19
N VAL A 22 -26.13 41.23 5.70
CA VAL A 22 -25.04 42.15 6.14
C VAL A 22 -25.35 43.16 7.28
N ALA A 23 -24.35 43.55 8.12
CA ALA A 23 -24.00 44.95 8.53
C ALA A 23 -22.84 45.03 9.57
N VAL A 24 -21.61 45.47 9.20
CA VAL A 24 -20.94 46.80 9.36
C VAL A 24 -20.27 47.13 10.73
N ALA A 25 -18.93 47.04 10.71
CA ALA A 25 -17.84 47.87 11.27
C ALA A 25 -17.87 48.51 12.68
N THR A 26 -16.75 48.37 13.44
CA THR A 26 -15.84 49.52 13.76
C THR A 26 -14.50 49.12 14.44
N ALA A 27 -13.42 49.75 13.95
CA ALA A 27 -12.18 50.21 14.59
C ALA A 27 -11.19 49.23 15.29
N ALA A 28 -9.95 49.23 14.78
CA ALA A 28 -8.73 48.67 15.37
C ALA A 28 -8.10 49.61 16.43
N PRO A 29 -7.16 49.10 17.24
CA PRO A 29 -5.80 49.62 17.12
C PRO A 29 -4.71 48.53 17.02
N GLN A 30 -3.68 48.90 16.26
CA GLN A 30 -2.48 48.13 15.93
C GLN A 30 -1.57 47.96 17.15
N VAL A 31 -1.12 46.74 17.45
CA VAL A 31 0.07 46.51 18.31
C VAL A 31 0.90 45.34 17.78
N ALA A 32 2.20 45.64 17.61
CA ALA A 32 3.34 44.74 17.46
C ALA A 32 3.41 43.81 16.24
N LYS A 33 4.26 44.22 15.29
CA LYS A 33 4.94 43.36 14.32
C LYS A 33 5.70 42.24 15.05
N LYS A 34 5.08 41.06 15.19
CA LYS A 34 5.82 39.82 15.41
C LYS A 34 6.16 39.27 14.03
N VAL A 35 7.45 39.25 13.70
CA VAL A 35 7.96 38.55 12.51
C VAL A 35 7.65 37.07 12.72
N VAL A 36 6.50 36.64 12.20
CA VAL A 36 6.19 35.21 12.05
C VAL A 36 7.12 34.74 10.95
N ALA A 37 8.22 34.08 11.34
CA ALA A 37 8.98 33.28 10.41
C ALA A 37 7.98 32.39 9.67
N LYS A 38 7.90 32.56 8.34
CA LYS A 38 7.14 31.69 7.45
C LYS A 38 7.46 30.26 7.86
N PRO A 39 6.48 29.43 8.28
CA PRO A 39 6.76 28.03 8.57
C PRO A 39 7.50 27.47 7.37
N ALA A 40 8.69 26.90 7.61
CA ALA A 40 9.42 26.19 6.56
C ALA A 40 8.42 25.24 5.88
N PRO A 41 8.38 25.18 4.54
CA PRO A 41 7.43 24.31 3.87
C PRO A 41 7.70 22.87 4.36
N VAL A 42 6.76 22.33 5.15
CA VAL A 42 6.77 20.92 5.53
C VAL A 42 6.76 20.16 4.21
N LYS A 43 7.89 19.53 3.85
CA LYS A 43 8.03 18.76 2.62
C LYS A 43 6.90 17.73 2.64
N LYS A 44 5.89 17.91 1.77
CA LYS A 44 4.76 16.97 1.68
C LYS A 44 5.36 15.58 1.52
N PRO A 45 5.00 14.60 2.35
CA PRO A 45 5.70 13.33 2.27
C PRO A 45 5.39 12.63 0.95
N ALA A 46 6.38 11.93 0.40
CA ALA A 46 6.29 11.39 -0.94
C ALA A 46 5.50 10.07 -0.94
N VAL A 47 4.48 10.01 -1.80
CA VAL A 47 3.93 8.73 -2.27
C VAL A 47 4.64 8.43 -3.58
N ILE A 48 5.39 7.34 -3.61
CA ILE A 48 6.25 6.95 -4.73
C ILE A 48 5.59 5.80 -5.48
N SER A 49 5.56 5.87 -6.81
CA SER A 49 5.13 4.74 -7.64
C SER A 49 6.23 3.71 -7.71
N VAL A 50 5.86 2.43 -7.60
CA VAL A 50 6.80 1.32 -7.48
C VAL A 50 6.52 0.31 -8.57
N ASN A 51 7.57 -0.10 -9.29
CA ASN A 51 7.59 -1.31 -10.10
C ASN A 51 8.45 -2.34 -9.38
N ALA A 52 8.07 -3.62 -9.50
CA ALA A 52 8.83 -4.69 -8.89
C ALA A 52 8.67 -6.01 -9.65
N LYS A 53 9.55 -6.97 -9.37
CA LYS A 53 9.42 -8.36 -9.77
C LYS A 53 9.22 -9.23 -8.53
N PHE A 54 8.14 -10.01 -8.51
CA PHE A 54 7.87 -11.04 -7.52
C PHE A 54 8.37 -12.38 -8.05
N GLU A 55 9.13 -13.10 -7.24
CA GLU A 55 9.64 -14.43 -7.56
C GLU A 55 9.31 -15.38 -6.42
N PHE A 56 8.59 -16.46 -6.70
CA PHE A 56 8.32 -17.53 -5.75
C PHE A 56 9.04 -18.81 -6.14
N TYR A 57 9.44 -19.59 -5.14
CA TYR A 57 10.20 -20.81 -5.32
C TYR A 57 10.07 -21.75 -4.12
N ALA A 58 10.38 -23.03 -4.36
CA ALA A 58 10.41 -24.08 -3.35
C ALA A 58 11.31 -23.74 -2.16
N THR A 59 10.93 -24.19 -0.97
CA THR A 59 11.81 -24.20 0.20
C THR A 59 12.13 -25.63 0.62
N ARG A 60 12.99 -25.80 1.62
CA ARG A 60 13.28 -27.13 2.17
C ARG A 60 12.02 -27.79 2.75
N GLU A 61 11.13 -26.97 3.30
CA GLU A 61 9.86 -27.38 3.92
C GLU A 61 8.77 -27.66 2.87
N ASN A 62 8.90 -27.12 1.66
CA ASN A 62 7.95 -27.30 0.55
C ASN A 62 8.68 -27.50 -0.79
N PRO A 63 9.39 -28.63 -0.98
CA PRO A 63 10.32 -28.83 -2.08
C PRO A 63 9.64 -29.07 -3.44
N SER A 64 8.36 -29.45 -3.46
CA SER A 64 7.60 -29.72 -4.70
C SER A 64 6.95 -28.48 -5.30
N LEU A 65 7.02 -27.33 -4.62
CA LEU A 65 6.42 -26.10 -5.09
C LEU A 65 7.15 -25.59 -6.36
N PRO A 66 6.45 -25.39 -7.49
CA PRO A 66 7.07 -24.87 -8.70
C PRO A 66 7.56 -23.43 -8.49
N GLU A 67 8.50 -23.02 -9.33
CA GLU A 67 8.97 -21.65 -9.37
C GLU A 67 8.22 -20.81 -10.41
N GLY A 68 7.99 -19.54 -10.08
CA GLY A 68 7.36 -18.60 -11.00
C GLY A 68 7.70 -17.15 -10.66
N SER A 69 7.41 -16.27 -11.60
CA SER A 69 7.68 -14.84 -11.44
C SER A 69 6.74 -13.96 -12.26
N TYR A 70 6.46 -12.78 -11.73
CA TYR A 70 5.60 -11.79 -12.37
C TYR A 70 6.01 -10.37 -11.98
N GLN A 71 5.67 -9.43 -12.86
CA GLN A 71 5.80 -8.01 -12.61
C GLN A 71 4.71 -7.54 -11.65
N MET A 72 5.06 -6.60 -10.80
CA MET A 72 4.16 -5.92 -9.90
C MET A 72 4.25 -4.41 -10.09
N GLN A 73 3.15 -3.73 -9.77
CA GLN A 73 3.12 -2.28 -9.69
C GLN A 73 2.34 -1.85 -8.44
N GLY A 74 2.70 -0.70 -7.87
CA GLY A 74 1.90 -0.09 -6.83
C GLY A 74 2.54 1.16 -6.25
N ARG A 75 2.40 1.37 -4.94
CA ARG A 75 2.75 2.62 -4.28
C ARG A 75 3.42 2.38 -2.93
N PHE A 76 4.41 3.21 -2.64
CA PHE A 76 5.06 3.33 -1.35
C PHE A 76 4.76 4.69 -0.73
N ASP A 77 4.22 4.71 0.50
CA ASP A 77 4.07 5.94 1.28
C ASP A 77 5.25 6.06 2.25
N GLU A 78 6.11 7.06 2.01
CA GLU A 78 7.30 7.27 2.85
C GLU A 78 6.95 7.67 4.29
N ARG A 79 5.73 8.16 4.57
CA ARG A 79 5.30 8.63 5.90
C ARG A 79 5.29 7.51 6.92
N ASP A 80 4.60 6.44 6.54
CA ASP A 80 4.26 5.32 7.41
C ASP A 80 4.96 4.02 6.95
N GLY A 81 5.71 4.07 5.85
CA GLY A 81 6.41 2.93 5.30
C GLY A 81 5.49 1.95 4.57
N ARG A 82 4.23 2.31 4.32
CA ARG A 82 3.26 1.40 3.70
C ARG A 82 3.62 1.16 2.23
N LEU A 83 3.78 -0.12 1.87
CA LEU A 83 3.97 -0.57 0.50
C LEU A 83 2.79 -1.47 0.11
N GLN A 84 2.18 -1.19 -1.03
CA GLN A 84 1.12 -1.99 -1.64
C GLN A 84 1.50 -2.28 -3.08
N LEU A 85 1.49 -3.55 -3.47
CA LEU A 85 1.84 -4.00 -4.80
C LEU A 85 0.78 -4.98 -5.33
N GLY A 86 0.30 -4.74 -6.55
CA GLY A 86 -0.56 -5.64 -7.30
C GLY A 86 0.19 -6.30 -8.44
N GLY A 87 -0.22 -7.51 -8.83
CA GLY A 87 0.31 -8.18 -10.01
C GLY A 87 -0.06 -7.45 -11.30
N LEU A 88 0.88 -7.39 -12.25
CA LEU A 88 0.73 -6.73 -13.55
C LEU A 88 0.77 -7.74 -14.70
N ALA A 89 1.86 -8.49 -14.83
CA ALA A 89 2.08 -9.39 -15.96
C ALA A 89 2.98 -10.58 -15.56
N TRP A 90 2.66 -11.77 -16.07
CA TRP A 90 3.47 -12.97 -15.83
C TRP A 90 4.78 -12.89 -16.60
N ILE A 91 5.89 -13.24 -15.95
CA ILE A 91 7.18 -13.47 -16.59
C ILE A 91 7.37 -14.97 -16.78
N LYS A 92 7.12 -15.75 -15.72
CA LYS A 92 7.13 -17.21 -15.71
C LYS A 92 5.91 -17.71 -14.92
N ARG A 93 4.94 -18.30 -15.61
CA ARG A 93 3.70 -18.83 -15.02
C ARG A 93 3.71 -20.37 -15.00
N PRO A 94 3.73 -21.00 -13.82
CA PRO A 94 3.39 -22.42 -13.70
C PRO A 94 1.91 -22.68 -14.00
N ALA A 95 1.59 -23.89 -14.45
CA ALA A 95 0.20 -24.28 -14.66
C ALA A 95 -0.59 -24.19 -13.34
N ASN A 96 -1.80 -23.63 -13.40
CA ASN A 96 -2.72 -23.47 -12.26
C ASN A 96 -2.26 -22.50 -11.16
N TYR A 97 -1.40 -21.52 -11.49
CA TYR A 97 -1.00 -20.45 -10.56
C TYR A 97 -1.60 -19.11 -10.97
N ASP A 98 -1.94 -18.30 -9.97
CA ASP A 98 -2.39 -16.91 -10.11
C ASP A 98 -1.42 -15.94 -9.41
N MET A 99 -1.45 -14.68 -9.84
CA MET A 99 -0.69 -13.62 -9.18
C MET A 99 -1.41 -13.21 -7.92
N VAL A 100 -0.65 -13.01 -6.85
CA VAL A 100 -1.18 -12.51 -5.58
C VAL A 100 -0.67 -11.09 -5.32
N PRO A 101 -1.53 -10.16 -4.88
CA PRO A 101 -1.07 -8.88 -4.37
C PRO A 101 -0.37 -9.09 -3.02
N LEU A 102 0.45 -8.13 -2.63
CA LEU A 102 1.01 -8.07 -1.29
C LEU A 102 0.97 -6.64 -0.76
N SER A 103 0.77 -6.51 0.55
CA SER A 103 0.84 -5.22 1.22
C SER A 103 1.49 -5.34 2.59
N GLY A 104 2.09 -4.26 3.07
CA GLY A 104 2.73 -4.24 4.37
C GLY A 104 3.48 -2.95 4.65
N PHE A 105 4.44 -3.03 5.56
CA PHE A 105 5.23 -1.90 6.02
C PHE A 105 6.72 -2.22 5.97
N ILE A 106 7.47 -1.32 5.34
CA ILE A 106 8.93 -1.31 5.41
C ILE A 106 9.33 -0.49 6.63
N ASP A 107 10.14 -1.07 7.49
CA ASP A 107 10.59 -0.43 8.72
C ASP A 107 11.41 0.86 8.48
N SER A 108 11.67 1.59 9.56
CA SER A 108 12.40 2.86 9.49
C SER A 108 13.88 2.67 9.11
N SER A 109 14.51 1.55 9.47
CA SER A 109 15.87 1.21 9.05
C SER A 109 15.95 0.80 7.58
N LYS A 110 14.81 0.51 6.94
CA LYS A 110 14.71 0.08 5.54
C LYS A 110 15.32 -1.29 5.28
N GLU A 111 15.47 -2.11 6.33
CA GLU A 111 16.09 -3.44 6.26
C GLU A 111 15.05 -4.57 6.30
N LYS A 112 13.86 -4.29 6.83
CA LYS A 112 12.79 -5.30 6.99
C LYS A 112 11.50 -4.84 6.32
N PHE A 113 10.87 -5.75 5.58
CA PHE A 113 9.54 -5.57 5.02
C PHE A 113 8.62 -6.67 5.54
N GLU A 114 7.61 -6.29 6.30
CA GLU A 114 6.62 -7.22 6.86
C GLU A 114 5.23 -6.88 6.37
N GLY A 115 4.44 -7.90 6.06
CA GLY A 115 3.15 -7.69 5.46
C GLY A 115 2.36 -8.97 5.30
N ARG A 116 1.38 -8.94 4.41
CA ARG A 116 0.54 -10.07 4.06
C ARG A 116 0.48 -10.25 2.55
N ILE A 117 0.37 -11.50 2.14
CA ILE A 117 -0.13 -11.83 0.80
C ILE A 117 -1.65 -11.66 0.84
N GLU A 118 -2.17 -10.83 -0.05
CA GLU A 118 -3.60 -10.46 -0.11
C GLU A 118 -4.42 -11.52 -0.85
N PHE A 119 -4.41 -12.74 -0.31
CA PHE A 119 -5.11 -13.89 -0.86
C PHE A 119 -5.66 -14.80 0.25
N GLN A 120 -6.74 -15.51 -0.05
CA GLN A 120 -7.39 -16.42 0.89
C GLN A 120 -6.44 -17.55 1.29
N GLY A 121 -6.35 -17.85 2.59
CA GLY A 121 -5.48 -18.89 3.11
C GLY A 121 -4.00 -18.50 3.22
N CYS A 122 -3.62 -17.27 2.86
CA CYS A 122 -2.26 -16.77 3.05
C CYS A 122 -2.12 -15.97 4.35
N LYS A 123 -0.93 -16.07 4.94
CA LYS A 123 -0.53 -15.41 6.19
C LYS A 123 0.45 -14.27 5.90
N VAL A 124 1.15 -13.87 6.96
CA VAL A 124 2.19 -12.84 6.89
C VAL A 124 3.41 -13.32 6.10
N PHE A 125 4.13 -12.37 5.54
CA PHE A 125 5.48 -12.57 5.02
C PHE A 125 6.45 -11.66 5.78
N THR A 126 7.71 -12.06 5.79
CA THR A 126 8.81 -11.23 6.26
C THR A 126 9.95 -11.30 5.26
N LEU A 127 10.37 -10.16 4.71
CA LEU A 127 11.53 -10.04 3.84
C LEU A 127 12.63 -9.22 4.53
N LYS A 128 13.88 -9.63 4.30
CA LYS A 128 15.07 -8.85 4.61
C LYS A 128 15.63 -8.24 3.33
N ARG A 129 16.06 -6.99 3.40
CA ARG A 129 16.79 -6.36 2.29
C ARG A 129 18.15 -7.04 2.16
N LEU A 130 18.47 -7.48 0.94
CA LEU A 130 19.75 -8.08 0.58
C LEU A 130 20.66 -7.07 -0.11
N THR A 131 20.10 -6.22 -0.96
CA THR A 131 20.83 -5.16 -1.66
C THR A 131 19.98 -3.91 -1.70
N ASP A 132 20.61 -2.76 -1.64
CA ASP A 132 20.00 -1.45 -1.88
C ASP A 132 20.38 -0.93 -3.28
N THR A 133 19.58 0.01 -3.79
CA THR A 133 19.88 0.72 -5.03
C THR A 133 19.85 2.22 -4.75
N LYS A 134 20.95 2.91 -5.08
CA LYS A 134 21.08 4.36 -4.81
C LYS A 134 20.00 5.14 -5.56
N GLY A 135 19.45 6.15 -4.89
CA GLY A 135 18.47 7.07 -5.48
C GLY A 135 17.01 6.66 -5.26
N SER A 136 16.73 5.53 -4.62
CA SER A 136 15.39 5.14 -4.18
C SER A 136 15.42 4.66 -2.73
N PRO A 137 14.43 5.03 -1.89
CA PRO A 137 14.38 4.64 -0.49
C PRO A 137 14.21 3.12 -0.31
N ILE A 138 13.61 2.43 -1.30
CA ILE A 138 13.20 1.04 -1.18
C ILE A 138 13.64 0.12 -2.32
N ALA A 139 14.22 0.67 -3.40
CA ALA A 139 14.74 -0.13 -4.49
C ALA A 139 15.88 -1.05 -4.01
N GLY A 140 15.93 -2.22 -4.62
CA GLY A 140 16.84 -3.29 -4.25
C GLY A 140 16.19 -4.66 -4.19
N ARG A 141 16.96 -5.66 -3.75
CA ARG A 141 16.49 -7.04 -3.64
C ARG A 141 16.14 -7.35 -2.20
N TRP A 142 14.97 -7.95 -2.02
CA TRP A 142 14.42 -8.37 -0.74
C TRP A 142 14.16 -9.86 -0.79
N ARG A 143 14.43 -10.58 0.31
CA ARG A 143 14.23 -12.02 0.36
C ARG A 143 13.66 -12.47 1.69
N GLY A 144 12.79 -13.46 1.62
CA GLY A 144 12.27 -14.15 2.77
C GLY A 144 11.31 -15.24 2.36
N GLN A 145 10.26 -15.42 3.15
CA GLN A 145 9.26 -16.47 2.94
C GLN A 145 7.88 -15.92 3.29
N TYR A 146 6.86 -16.58 2.75
CA TYR A 146 5.48 -16.43 3.16
C TYR A 146 4.84 -17.79 3.36
N ASP A 147 3.79 -17.83 4.17
CA ASP A 147 3.04 -19.05 4.47
C ASP A 147 1.63 -18.94 3.87
N CYS A 148 1.23 -19.92 3.08
CA CYS A 148 -0.13 -20.09 2.59
C CYS A 148 -0.60 -21.53 2.85
N THR A 149 -1.86 -21.84 2.59
CA THR A 149 -2.41 -23.20 2.69
C THR A 149 -1.63 -24.24 1.89
N GLN A 150 -0.97 -23.83 0.80
CA GLN A 150 -0.07 -24.67 -0.01
C GLN A 150 1.31 -24.94 0.63
N GLY A 151 1.59 -24.34 1.80
CA GLY A 151 2.85 -24.46 2.54
C GLY A 151 3.75 -23.23 2.43
N ILE A 152 4.90 -23.32 3.12
CA ILE A 152 5.94 -22.29 3.12
C ILE A 152 6.45 -22.10 1.70
N THR A 153 6.53 -20.84 1.26
CA THR A 153 6.99 -20.47 -0.08
C THR A 153 8.10 -19.44 0.03
N GLY A 154 9.20 -19.65 -0.69
CA GLY A 154 10.28 -18.69 -0.80
C GLY A 154 9.84 -17.48 -1.62
N LEU A 155 10.26 -16.29 -1.22
CA LEU A 155 9.96 -15.05 -1.92
C LEU A 155 11.23 -14.21 -2.10
N THR A 156 11.53 -13.87 -3.35
CA THR A 156 12.42 -12.75 -3.68
C THR A 156 11.61 -11.65 -4.35
N LEU A 157 11.64 -10.46 -3.78
CA LEU A 157 11.03 -9.25 -4.35
C LEU A 157 12.15 -8.32 -4.80
N THR A 158 12.18 -7.97 -6.07
CA THR A 158 13.13 -6.99 -6.62
C THR A 158 12.38 -5.71 -6.92
N ILE A 159 12.71 -4.62 -6.23
CA ILE A 159 12.08 -3.31 -6.39
C ILE A 159 13.00 -2.42 -7.25
N GLU A 160 12.43 -1.76 -8.26
CA GLU A 160 13.13 -0.87 -9.21
C GLU A 160 13.11 0.60 -8.77
#